data_AF-A0A3D4CYS6-F1
#
_entry.id   AF-A0A3D4CYS6-F1
#
_cell.length_a   1.000
_cell.length_b   1.000
_cell.length_c   1.000
_cell.angle_alpha   90.00
_cell.angle_beta   90.00
_cell.angle_gamma   90.00
#
_symmetry.space_group_name_H-M   'P 1'
#
loop_
_entity.id
_entity.type
_entity.pdbx_description
1 polymer ?
#
loop_
_entity_poly.entity_id
_entity_poly.type
_entity_poly.pdbx_seq_one_letter_code
_entity_poly.pdbx_strand_id
1 'polypeptide(L)' 'GHEERVIARLNGERGSIQGRVMKRVVLKNTPVLRFVGDDSVVRGVDIVNLLDEVAELPVAPPEEDGDKEAGYK' A
#
# COMPACT_ATOMS: atom_id res chain seq x y z
N GLY A 1 -0.28 -13.46 16.64
CA GLY A 1 -1.49 -12.74 17.13
C GLY A 1 -2.77 -13.47 16.74
N HIS A 2 -3.95 -13.01 17.17
CA HIS A 2 -5.23 -13.61 16.74
C HIS A 2 -5.41 -13.56 15.21
N GLU A 3 -4.98 -12.46 14.59
CA GLU A 3 -5.01 -12.24 13.15
C GLU A 3 -4.20 -13.28 12.37
N GLU A 4 -2.93 -13.50 12.75
CA GLU A 4 -2.04 -14.46 12.10
C GLU A 4 -2.64 -15.87 12.05
N ARG A 5 -3.32 -16.30 13.13
CA ARG A 5 -4.02 -17.59 13.18
C ARG A 5 -5.20 -17.62 12.20
N VAL A 6 -5.94 -16.53 12.08
CA VAL A 6 -7.07 -16.41 11.13
C VAL A 6 -6.56 -16.42 9.69
N ILE A 7 -5.52 -15.64 9.38
CA ILE A 7 -4.90 -15.58 8.05
C ILE A 7 -4.33 -16.94 7.66
N ALA A 8 -3.66 -17.64 8.59
CA ALA A 8 -3.15 -18.99 8.35
C ALA A 8 -4.28 -19.96 7.98
N ARG A 9 -5.40 -19.90 8.70
CA ARG A 9 -6.59 -20.71 8.39
C ARG A 9 -7.20 -20.37 7.04
N LEU A 10 -7.37 -19.09 6.72
CA LEU A 10 -7.90 -18.64 5.43
C LEU A 10 -7.02 -19.10 4.26
N ASN A 11 -5.71 -19.00 4.40
CA ASN A 11 -4.77 -19.48 3.40
C ASN A 11 -4.77 -21.02 3.27
N GLY A 12 -4.98 -21.76 4.37
CA GLY A 12 -5.18 -23.21 4.34
C GLY A 12 -6.49 -23.63 3.64
N GLU A 13 -7.56 -22.86 3.81
CA GLU A 13 -8.87 -23.11 3.19
C GLU A 13 -9.03 -22.49 1.78
N ARG A 14 -7.97 -21.89 1.21
CA ARG A 14 -8.04 -21.08 -0.02
C ARG A 14 -8.71 -21.79 -1.21
N GLY A 15 -8.47 -23.09 -1.38
CA GLY A 15 -9.03 -23.87 -2.49
C GLY A 15 -10.56 -23.99 -2.42
N SER A 16 -11.09 -24.19 -1.21
CA SER A 16 -12.54 -24.23 -0.95
C SER A 16 -13.18 -22.88 -1.28
N ILE A 17 -12.56 -21.78 -0.83
CA ILE A 17 -13.05 -20.42 -1.07
C ILE A 17 -13.00 -20.09 -2.58
N GLN A 18 -11.88 -20.38 -3.24
CA GLN A 18 -11.70 -20.17 -4.68
C GLN A 18 -12.73 -20.94 -5.50
N GLY A 19 -13.02 -22.20 -5.13
CA GLY A 19 -14.06 -23.00 -5.78
C GLY A 19 -15.47 -22.42 -5.63
N ARG A 20 -15.78 -21.77 -4.49
CA ARG A 20 -17.07 -21.07 -4.29
C ARG A 20 -17.15 -19.78 -5.12
N VAL A 21 -16.06 -19.02 -5.18
CA VAL A 21 -15.99 -17.76 -5.96
C VAL A 21 -16.13 -18.06 -7.45
N MET A 22 -15.41 -19.06 -7.98
CA MET A 22 -15.46 -19.42 -9.39
C MET A 22 -16.87 -19.79 -9.90
N LYS A 23 -17.73 -20.34 -9.03
CA LYS A 23 -19.13 -20.63 -9.37
C LYS A 23 -20.02 -19.38 -9.44
N ARG A 24 -19.57 -18.26 -8.84
CA ARG A 24 -20.32 -17.01 -8.72
C ARG A 24 -19.88 -15.94 -9.72
N VAL A 25 -18.64 -16.02 -10.23
CA VAL A 25 -18.09 -15.06 -11.19
C VAL A 25 -17.64 -15.75 -12.48
N VAL A 26 -17.96 -15.17 -13.63
CA VAL A 26 -17.53 -15.68 -14.93
C VAL A 26 -16.17 -15.07 -15.27
N LEU A 27 -15.11 -15.83 -15.04
CA LEU A 27 -13.74 -15.44 -15.38
C LEU A 27 -13.12 -16.47 -16.33
N LYS A 28 -12.38 -16.00 -17.34
CA LYS A 28 -11.67 -16.88 -18.28
C LYS A 28 -10.60 -17.74 -17.59
N ASN A 29 -9.90 -17.15 -16.61
CA ASN A 29 -8.89 -17.82 -15.79
C ASN A 29 -9.23 -17.66 -14.31
N THR A 30 -9.10 -18.72 -13.53
CA THR A 30 -9.38 -18.66 -12.10
C THR A 30 -8.21 -18.00 -11.36
N PRO A 31 -8.41 -16.85 -10.69
CA PRO A 31 -7.33 -16.20 -9.94
C PRO A 31 -6.97 -17.02 -8.70
N VAL A 32 -5.68 -17.04 -8.35
CA VAL A 32 -5.19 -17.64 -7.11
C VAL A 32 -5.43 -16.66 -5.96
N LEU A 33 -6.24 -17.06 -4.98
CA LEU A 33 -6.57 -16.22 -3.84
C LEU A 33 -5.42 -16.21 -2.81
N ARG A 34 -5.09 -15.02 -2.31
CA ARG A 34 -4.12 -14.78 -1.23
C ARG A 34 -4.79 -13.93 -0.16
N PHE A 35 -4.74 -14.39 1.08
CA PHE A 35 -5.30 -13.66 2.23
C PHE A 35 -4.17 -13.00 3.01
N VAL A 36 -4.34 -11.70 3.28
CA VAL A 36 -3.36 -10.84 3.96
C VAL A 36 -4.13 -9.93 4.92
N GLY A 37 -3.48 -9.55 6.02
CA GLY A 37 -3.97 -8.54 6.95
C GLY A 37 -4.02 -7.16 6.31
N ASP A 38 -4.98 -6.34 6.71
CA ASP A 38 -5.07 -4.97 6.23
C ASP A 38 -4.60 -4.00 7.32
N ASP A 39 -3.33 -3.62 7.22
CA ASP A 39 -2.72 -2.61 8.09
C ASP A 39 -2.79 -1.20 7.49
N SER A 40 -3.59 -0.97 6.44
CA SER A 40 -3.58 0.30 5.70
C SER A 40 -4.07 1.47 6.52
N VAL A 41 -4.97 1.26 7.48
CA VAL A 41 -5.42 2.31 8.40
C VAL A 41 -4.31 2.71 9.36
N VAL A 42 -3.65 1.73 10.00
CA VAL A 42 -2.54 1.98 10.92
C VAL A 42 -1.42 2.71 10.19
N ARG A 43 -1.00 2.18 9.03
CA ARG A 43 0.01 2.81 8.17
C ARG A 43 -0.39 4.23 7.75
N GLY A 44 -1.67 4.47 7.46
CA GLY A 44 -2.17 5.79 7.08
C GLY A 44 -2.03 6.80 8.21
N VAL A 45 -2.40 6.42 9.44
CA VAL A 45 -2.24 7.25 10.64
C VAL A 45 -0.77 7.54 10.91
N ASP A 46 0.09 6.52 10.83
CA ASP A 46 1.53 6.68 11.04
C ASP A 46 2.14 7.66 10.02
N ILE A 47 1.73 7.58 8.75
CA ILE A 47 2.19 8.52 7.71
C ILE A 47 1.72 9.95 8.01
N VAL A 48 0.47 10.14 8.43
CA VAL A 48 -0.03 11.49 8.75
C VAL A 48 0.76 12.10 9.90
N ASN A 49 1.00 11.33 10.96
CA ASN A 49 1.82 11.80 12.09
C ASN A 49 3.24 12.16 11.64
N LEU A 50 3.86 11.34 10.78
CA LEU A 50 5.18 11.64 10.21
C LEU A 50 5.18 12.92 9.37
N LEU A 51 4.11 13.21 8.62
CA LEU A 51 4.02 14.45 7.84
C LEU A 51 3.98 15.67 8.77
N ASP A 52 3.26 15.59 9.89
CA ASP A 52 3.21 16.65 10.88
C ASP A 52 4.60 16.87 11.53
N GLU A 53 5.30 15.79 11.89
CA GLU A 53 6.67 15.86 12.44
C GLU A 53 7.67 16.47 11.43
N VAL A 54 7.56 16.13 10.15
CA VAL A 54 8.44 16.66 9.09
C VAL A 54 8.20 18.15 8.86
N ALA A 55 6.96 18.63 9.02
CA ALA A 55 6.63 20.04 8.86
C ALA A 55 7.31 20.93 9.93
N GLU A 56 7.69 20.38 11.07
CA GLU A 56 8.44 21.07 12.13
C GLU A 56 9.95 21.14 11.85
N LEU A 57 10.45 20.36 10.88
CA LEU A 57 11.87 20.35 10.56
C LEU A 57 12.29 21.67 9.87
N PRO A 58 13.52 22.14 10.12
CA PRO A 58 14.05 23.31 9.44
C PRO A 58 14.09 23.05 7.92
N VAL A 59 13.42 23.92 7.17
CA VAL A 59 13.38 23.85 5.70
C VAL A 59 14.77 24.18 5.16
N ALA A 60 15.21 23.42 4.16
CA ALA A 60 16.46 23.70 3.47
C ALA A 60 16.45 25.14 2.90
N PRO A 61 17.58 25.86 2.95
CA PRO A 61 17.70 27.14 2.28
C PRO A 61 17.31 27.00 0.80
N PRO A 62 16.63 27.99 0.20
CA PRO A 62 16.34 27.96 -1.23
C PRO A 62 17.65 27.83 -2.00
N GLU A 63 17.67 26.95 -3.01
CA GLU A 63 18.79 26.87 -3.94
C GLU A 63 18.92 28.24 -4.62
N GLU A 64 20.10 28.86 -4.55
CA GLU A 64 20.39 30.02 -5.38
C GLU A 64 20.25 29.57 -6.84
N ASP A 65 19.25 30.09 -7.54
CA ASP A 65 19.00 29.90 -8.98
C ASP A 65 20.24 30.33 -9.81
N GLY A 66 21.26 29.49 -9.85
CA GLY A 66 22.44 29.65 -10.67
C GLY A 66 22.28 28.90 -11.98
N ASP A 67 21.24 29.20 -12.78
CA ASP A 67 21.15 28.91 -14.22
C ASP A 67 19.79 29.34 -14.81
N LYS A 68 19.58 30.64 -15.03
CA LYS A 68 18.53 31.14 -15.94
C LYS A 68 18.99 32.37 -16.73
N GLU A 69 20.08 32.28 -17.48
CA GLU A 69 20.26 33.09 -18.69
C GLU A 69 21.36 32.54 -19.62
N ALA A 70 21.03 31.52 -20.41
CA ALA A 70 21.72 31.27 -21.68
C ALA A 70 20.67 31.39 -22.80
N GLY A 71 20.35 32.63 -23.14
CA GLY A 71 19.59 32.93 -24.35
C GLY A 71 20.32 32.40 -25.57
N TYR A 72 19.64 31.57 -26.37
CA TYR A 72 20.05 31.24 -27.73
C TYR A 72 20.20 32.56 -28.53
N LYS A 73 21.41 32.84 -28.99
CA LYS A 73 21.68 33.78 -30.08
C LYS A 73 21.85 33.00 -31.38
#